data_AF-A0A9D0I9R8-F1
#
_entry.id   AF-A0A9D0I9R8-F1
#
_cell.length_a   1.000
_cell.length_b   1.000
_cell.length_c   1.000
_cell.angle_alpha   90.00
_cell.angle_beta   90.00
_cell.angle_gamma   90.00
#
_symmetry.space_group_name_H-M   'P 1'
#
loop_
_entity.id
_entity.type
_entity.pdbx_description
1 polymer ?
#
loop_
_entity_poly.entity_id
_entity_poly.type
_entity_poly.pdbx_seq_one_letter_code
_entity_poly.pdbx_strand_id
1 'polypeptide(L)'
;MGVRQMIIRISCTKAGRRIGHPLADRILCLLLLLSAGWLPGTLAAASPPQSHQAIREAARQHVLKQITDAGQPAVVTAGRLDSRLKLARCDSPLETFSPPGKRRSAKQTVGVRCNGKQSWTLYVPVTVS
;
A
#
# COMPACT_ATOMS: atom_id res chain seq x y z
N MET A 1 3.53 -12.10 19.54
CA MET A 1 4.53 -11.00 19.54
C MET A 1 3.89 -9.73 20.07
N GLY A 2 4.10 -9.44 21.36
CA GLY A 2 3.68 -8.19 21.98
C GLY A 2 4.89 -7.63 22.71
N VAL A 3 5.52 -6.60 22.16
CA VAL A 3 6.65 -5.93 22.81
C VAL A 3 6.08 -4.70 23.50
N ARG A 4 5.87 -4.88 24.81
CA ARG A 4 5.40 -3.88 25.76
C ARG A 4 6.31 -2.64 25.68
N GLN A 5 5.68 -1.48 25.57
CA GLN A 5 6.34 -0.19 25.68
C GLN A 5 7.05 -0.09 27.04
N MET A 6 8.37 0.01 27.00
CA MET A 6 9.18 0.35 28.17
C MET A 6 9.12 1.87 28.31
N ILE A 7 8.12 2.33 29.06
CA ILE A 7 7.98 3.73 29.49
C ILE A 7 9.18 4.01 30.39
N ILE A 8 10.19 4.68 29.84
CA ILE A 8 11.32 5.17 30.62
C ILE A 8 10.80 6.33 31.48
N ARG A 9 10.35 6.01 32.71
CA ARG A 9 10.20 7.02 33.76
C ARG A 9 11.60 7.52 34.11
N ILE A 10 11.97 8.67 33.55
CA ILE A 10 13.16 9.41 33.96
C ILE A 10 12.86 9.98 35.35
N SER A 11 13.15 9.20 36.39
CA SER A 11 13.19 9.68 37.76
C SER A 11 14.39 10.61 37.90
N CYS A 12 14.12 11.91 38.01
CA CYS A 12 15.13 12.92 38.32
C CYS A 12 15.62 12.68 39.75
N THR A 13 16.74 11.98 39.90
CA THR A 13 17.35 11.65 41.18
C THR A 13 17.86 12.92 41.84
N LYS A 14 17.26 13.27 42.98
CA LYS A 14 17.68 14.32 43.90
C LYS A 14 19.05 13.98 44.48
N ALA A 15 20.13 14.49 43.90
CA ALA A 15 21.48 14.42 44.48
C ALA A 15 21.78 15.73 45.22
N GLY A 16 21.81 15.64 46.56
CA GLY A 16 22.08 16.75 47.46
C GLY A 16 23.55 17.18 47.47
N ARG A 17 23.73 18.50 47.69
CA ARG A 17 24.87 19.21 48.32
C ARG A 17 26.21 18.44 48.40
N ARG A 18 27.23 18.92 47.67
CA ARG A 18 28.47 19.52 48.23
C ARG A 18 29.44 19.99 47.11
N ILE A 19 29.80 21.27 47.21
CA ILE A 19 31.15 21.85 47.05
C ILE A 19 31.92 21.57 45.73
N GLY A 20 32.09 22.63 44.93
CA GLY A 20 33.26 22.83 44.07
C GLY A 20 33.01 22.79 42.55
N HIS A 21 33.35 23.90 41.87
CA HIS A 21 33.60 24.05 40.42
C HIS A 21 32.41 24.48 39.53
N PRO A 22 32.10 25.80 39.46
CA PRO A 22 30.98 26.33 38.66
C PRO A 22 31.23 26.42 37.14
N LEU A 23 32.47 26.22 36.67
CA LEU A 23 32.86 26.44 35.27
C LEU A 23 32.89 25.16 34.42
N ALA A 24 33.22 24.01 35.01
CA ALA A 24 33.28 22.73 34.28
C ALA A 24 31.89 22.17 33.94
N ASP A 25 30.90 22.42 34.81
CA ASP A 25 29.52 21.95 34.67
C ASP A 25 28.78 22.63 33.50
N ARG A 26 29.08 23.92 33.24
CA ARG A 26 28.46 24.66 32.13
C ARG A 26 28.97 24.25 30.75
N ILE A 27 30.23 23.83 30.65
CA ILE A 27 30.85 23.39 29.39
C ILE A 27 30.34 21.99 29.01
N LEU A 28 30.15 21.10 29.98
CA LEU A 28 29.63 19.75 29.75
C LEU A 28 28.16 19.76 29.32
N CYS A 29 27.34 20.66 29.87
CA CYS A 29 25.94 20.84 29.48
C CYS A 29 25.79 21.43 28.07
N LEU A 30 26.68 22.35 27.65
CA LEU A 30 26.65 22.92 26.30
C LEU A 30 27.04 21.88 25.22
N LEU A 31 28.00 21.01 25.51
CA LEU A 31 28.43 19.93 24.61
C LEU A 31 27.36 18.84 24.44
N LEU A 32 26.54 18.59 25.46
CA LEU A 32 25.45 17.61 25.38
C LEU A 32 24.24 18.11 24.57
N LEU A 33 24.02 19.42 24.47
CA LEU A 33 22.94 20.02 23.67
C LEU A 33 23.30 20.11 22.18
N LEU A 34 24.58 20.19 21.82
CA LEU A 34 25.03 20.24 20.42
C LEU A 34 24.91 18.89 19.69
N SER A 35 24.84 17.76 20.38
CA SER A 35 24.79 16.42 19.77
C SER A 35 23.36 15.92 19.49
N ALA A 36 22.32 16.61 19.92
CA ALA A 36 20.92 16.19 19.76
C ALA A 36 20.30 16.53 18.37
N GLY A 37 21.08 17.08 17.44
CA GLY A 37 20.57 17.68 16.20
C GLY A 37 20.34 16.75 15.00
N TRP A 38 20.72 15.46 15.05
CA TRP A 38 20.52 14.54 13.92
C TRP A 38 19.48 13.46 14.25
N LEU A 39 18.20 13.83 14.17
CA LEU A 39 17.18 12.83 13.85
C LEU A 39 17.07 12.73 12.32
N PRO A 40 17.48 11.62 11.69
CA PRO A 40 17.14 11.35 10.30
C PRO A 40 15.61 11.16 10.21
N GLY A 41 14.93 12.15 9.64
CA GLY A 41 13.51 12.03 9.30
C GLY A 41 13.32 10.99 8.20
N THR A 42 12.63 9.89 8.50
CA THR A 42 12.24 8.91 7.49
C THR A 42 11.11 9.48 6.66
N LEU A 43 11.41 9.87 5.41
CA LEU A 43 10.40 10.23 4.42
C LEU A 43 9.63 8.97 4.00
N ALA A 44 8.36 8.87 4.41
CA ALA A 44 7.48 7.82 3.94
C ALA A 44 7.11 8.09 2.46
N ALA A 45 7.69 7.32 1.55
CA ALA A 45 7.32 7.38 0.13
C ALA A 45 5.90 6.79 -0.04
N ALA A 46 4.95 7.62 -0.47
CA ALA A 46 3.62 7.17 -0.85
C ALA A 46 3.70 6.50 -2.24
N SER A 47 3.41 5.20 -2.30
CA SER A 47 3.32 4.49 -3.58
C SER A 47 2.18 5.05 -4.44
N PRO A 48 2.37 5.23 -5.76
CA PRO A 48 1.30 5.67 -6.64
C PRO A 48 0.14 4.65 -6.63
N PRO A 49 -1.11 5.09 -6.83
CA PRO A 49 -2.26 4.19 -6.85
C PRO A 49 -2.18 3.18 -8.00
N GLN A 50 -2.92 2.08 -7.88
CA GLN A 50 -2.99 1.08 -8.93
C GLN A 50 -3.54 1.68 -10.22
N SER A 51 -2.84 1.44 -11.33
CA SER A 51 -3.26 1.89 -12.65
C SER A 51 -4.60 1.27 -13.07
N HIS A 52 -5.56 2.12 -13.43
CA HIS A 52 -6.83 1.67 -14.02
C HIS A 52 -6.62 0.93 -15.34
N GLN A 53 -5.63 1.33 -16.14
CA GLN A 53 -5.32 0.63 -17.39
C GLN A 53 -4.84 -0.80 -17.10
N ALA A 54 -4.01 -1.00 -16.08
CA ALA A 54 -3.55 -2.34 -15.70
C ALA A 54 -4.73 -3.23 -15.24
N ILE A 55 -5.68 -2.67 -14.49
CA ILE A 55 -6.88 -3.39 -14.05
C ILE A 55 -7.78 -3.74 -15.23
N ARG A 56 -8.04 -2.78 -16.13
CA ARG A 56 -8.84 -3.01 -17.34
C ARG A 56 -8.21 -4.06 -18.24
N GLU A 57 -6.90 -4.02 -18.40
CA GLU A 57 -6.18 -4.97 -19.24
C GLU A 57 -6.21 -6.38 -18.64
N ALA A 58 -6.02 -6.52 -17.31
CA ALA A 58 -6.17 -7.81 -16.64
C ALA A 58 -7.57 -8.42 -16.89
N ALA A 59 -8.63 -7.61 -16.74
CA ALA A 59 -9.99 -8.03 -17.02
C ALA A 59 -10.22 -8.40 -18.50
N ARG A 60 -9.69 -7.60 -19.43
CA ARG A 60 -9.78 -7.86 -20.88
C ARG A 60 -9.12 -9.18 -21.24
N GLN A 61 -7.90 -9.40 -20.75
CA GLN A 61 -7.12 -10.62 -21.00
C GLN A 61 -7.80 -11.87 -20.45
N HIS A 62 -8.49 -11.77 -19.31
CA HIS A 62 -9.26 -12.88 -18.76
C HIS A 62 -10.33 -13.38 -19.73
N VAL A 63 -11.13 -12.46 -20.30
CA VAL A 63 -12.17 -12.80 -21.26
C VAL A 63 -11.58 -13.23 -22.61
N LEU A 64 -10.51 -12.56 -23.06
CA LEU A 64 -9.84 -12.92 -24.32
C LEU A 64 -9.35 -14.37 -24.32
N LYS A 65 -8.75 -14.83 -23.21
CA LYS A 65 -8.32 -16.23 -23.06
C LYS A 65 -9.52 -17.19 -23.17
N GLN A 66 -10.61 -16.89 -22.47
CA GLN A 66 -11.83 -17.72 -22.51
C GLN A 66 -12.44 -17.86 -23.92
N ILE A 67 -12.34 -16.82 -24.76
CA ILE A 67 -12.89 -16.84 -26.12
C ILE A 67 -11.91 -17.49 -27.10
N THR A 68 -10.61 -17.24 -26.94
CA THR A 68 -9.57 -17.87 -27.76
C THR A 68 -9.62 -19.39 -27.60
N ASP A 69 -9.82 -19.88 -26.38
CA ASP A 69 -10.01 -21.31 -26.09
C ASP A 69 -11.28 -21.88 -26.75
N ALA A 70 -12.27 -21.03 -27.08
CA ALA A 70 -13.49 -21.41 -27.79
C ALA A 70 -13.36 -21.33 -29.33
N GLY A 71 -12.22 -20.85 -29.86
CA GLY A 71 -11.95 -20.79 -31.29
C GLY A 71 -12.75 -19.75 -32.07
N GLN A 72 -13.28 -18.71 -31.40
CA GLN A 72 -14.09 -17.67 -32.05
C GLN A 72 -13.30 -16.36 -32.19
N PRO A 73 -13.27 -15.74 -33.37
CA PRO A 73 -12.74 -14.39 -33.51
C PRO A 73 -13.68 -13.41 -32.80
N ALA A 74 -13.16 -12.62 -31.86
CA ALA A 74 -13.94 -11.64 -31.14
C ALA A 74 -13.12 -10.42 -30.71
N VAL A 75 -13.76 -9.26 -30.65
CA VAL A 75 -13.17 -8.05 -30.10
C VAL A 75 -13.59 -7.93 -28.64
N VAL A 76 -12.59 -7.92 -27.74
CA VAL A 76 -12.81 -7.83 -26.30
C VAL A 76 -12.45 -6.44 -25.78
N THR A 77 -13.43 -5.75 -25.22
CA THR A 77 -13.28 -4.39 -24.69
C THR A 77 -13.65 -4.33 -23.22
N ALA A 78 -12.71 -3.89 -22.36
CA ALA A 78 -12.99 -3.61 -20.96
C ALA A 78 -13.56 -2.19 -20.80
N GLY A 79 -14.62 -2.06 -20.01
CA GLY A 79 -15.27 -0.79 -19.71
C GLY A 79 -14.36 0.15 -18.92
N ARG A 80 -14.65 1.46 -19.02
CA ARG A 80 -13.92 2.47 -18.26
C ARG A 80 -14.19 2.31 -16.76
N LEU A 81 -13.14 2.52 -15.96
CA LEU A 81 -13.24 2.63 -14.52
C LEU A 81 -13.49 4.10 -14.14
N ASP A 82 -14.13 4.31 -12.99
CA ASP A 82 -14.32 5.65 -12.44
C ASP A 82 -12.95 6.29 -12.17
N SER A 83 -12.71 7.47 -12.73
CA SER A 83 -11.44 8.21 -12.60
C SER A 83 -11.06 8.55 -11.16
N ARG A 84 -12.03 8.55 -10.23
CA ARG A 84 -11.83 8.84 -8.80
C ARG A 84 -11.46 7.59 -8.01
N LEU A 85 -11.59 6.40 -8.59
CA LEU A 85 -11.24 5.14 -7.94
C LEU A 85 -9.74 5.13 -7.63
N LYS A 86 -9.37 5.13 -6.35
CA LYS A 86 -7.98 5.03 -5.91
C LYS A 86 -7.80 3.72 -5.16
N LEU A 87 -7.23 2.74 -5.84
CA LEU A 87 -6.87 1.45 -5.24
C LEU A 87 -5.40 1.48 -4.84
N ALA A 88 -5.08 0.86 -3.70
CA ALA A 88 -3.71 0.63 -3.30
C ALA A 88 -2.96 -0.16 -4.38
N ARG A 89 -1.69 0.19 -4.62
CA ARG A 89 -0.85 -0.58 -5.55
C ARG A 89 -0.73 -2.01 -5.05
N CYS A 90 -0.93 -2.97 -5.94
CA CYS A 90 -0.78 -4.37 -5.56
C CYS A 90 0.71 -4.75 -5.53
N ASP A 91 1.15 -5.33 -4.42
CA ASP A 91 2.52 -5.87 -4.26
C ASP A 91 2.69 -7.26 -4.90
N SER A 92 1.60 -7.85 -5.37
CA SER A 92 1.53 -9.17 -6.02
C SER A 92 0.87 -9.06 -7.40
N PRO A 93 0.96 -10.09 -8.27
CA PRO A 93 0.19 -10.13 -9.50
C PRO A 93 -1.31 -10.00 -9.23
N LEU A 94 -2.01 -9.28 -10.10
CA LEU A 94 -3.47 -9.18 -10.05
C LEU A 94 -4.08 -10.54 -10.41
N GLU A 95 -5.04 -10.98 -9.60
CA GLU A 95 -5.79 -12.19 -9.87
C GLU A 95 -7.14 -11.83 -10.49
N THR A 96 -7.55 -12.60 -11.50
CA THR A 96 -8.82 -12.39 -12.21
C THR A 96 -9.70 -13.61 -12.10
N PHE A 97 -11.00 -13.42 -11.87
CA PHE A 97 -11.96 -14.50 -11.75
C PHE A 97 -13.32 -14.12 -12.37
N SER A 98 -14.07 -15.13 -12.80
CA SER A 98 -15.46 -14.98 -13.21
C SER A 98 -16.38 -15.16 -12.00
N PRO A 99 -17.24 -14.19 -11.65
CA PRO A 99 -18.23 -14.38 -10.60
C PRO A 99 -19.19 -15.54 -10.92
N PRO A 100 -19.61 -16.33 -9.91
CA PRO A 100 -20.53 -17.43 -10.12
C PRO A 100 -21.89 -16.93 -10.65
N GLY A 101 -22.56 -17.76 -11.44
CA GLY A 101 -23.89 -17.46 -11.98
C GLY A 101 -23.93 -16.53 -13.20
N LYS A 102 -22.80 -16.03 -13.70
CA LYS A 102 -22.74 -15.28 -14.96
C LYS A 102 -22.68 -16.26 -16.15
N ARG A 103 -23.69 -16.22 -17.02
CA ARG A 103 -23.65 -16.92 -18.33
C ARG A 103 -22.61 -16.26 -19.24
N ARG A 104 -21.96 -17.04 -20.12
CA ARG A 104 -21.13 -16.53 -21.22
C ARG A 104 -22.03 -15.76 -22.19
N SER A 105 -22.08 -14.44 -22.03
CA SER A 105 -22.85 -13.52 -22.86
C SER A 105 -21.92 -12.46 -23.46
N ALA A 106 -22.41 -11.66 -24.40
CA ALA A 106 -21.66 -10.54 -24.95
C ALA A 106 -21.24 -9.48 -23.91
N LYS A 107 -21.91 -9.43 -22.74
CA LYS A 107 -21.59 -8.50 -21.64
C LYS A 107 -21.29 -9.28 -20.37
N GLN A 108 -20.02 -9.33 -20.00
CA GLN A 108 -19.53 -10.08 -18.86
C GLN A 108 -19.00 -9.13 -17.78
N THR A 109 -18.85 -9.65 -16.57
CA THR A 109 -18.21 -8.94 -15.47
C THR A 109 -17.07 -9.81 -14.96
N VAL A 110 -15.86 -9.26 -14.92
CA VAL A 110 -14.68 -9.94 -14.40
C VAL A 110 -14.34 -9.35 -13.05
N GLY A 111 -14.18 -10.20 -12.04
CA GLY A 111 -13.58 -9.81 -10.77
C GLY A 111 -12.06 -9.70 -10.93
N VAL A 112 -11.48 -8.60 -10.48
CA VAL A 112 -10.04 -8.38 -10.39
C VAL A 112 -9.71 -8.12 -8.93
N ARG A 113 -8.80 -8.91 -8.35
CA ARG A 113 -8.43 -8.77 -6.94
C ARG A 113 -6.91 -8.71 -6.75
N CYS A 114 -6.53 -8.01 -5.69
CA CYS A 114 -5.19 -8.03 -5.14
C CYS A 114 -5.21 -8.79 -3.82
N ASN A 115 -4.37 -9.81 -3.70
CA ASN A 115 -4.16 -10.57 -2.46
C ASN A 115 -2.85 -10.17 -1.74
N GLY A 116 -2.31 -8.99 -2.07
CA GLY A 116 -1.11 -8.44 -1.43
C GLY A 116 -1.39 -7.89 -0.03
N LYS A 117 -0.45 -7.11 0.51
CA LYS A 117 -0.57 -6.51 1.85
C LYS A 117 -1.81 -5.63 1.98
N GLN A 118 -2.11 -4.86 0.95
CA GLN A 118 -3.32 -4.06 0.84
C GLN A 118 -4.30 -4.76 -0.12
N SER A 119 -5.13 -5.63 0.42
CA SER A 119 -6.07 -6.43 -0.37
C SER A 119 -7.29 -5.62 -0.80
N TRP A 120 -7.78 -5.92 -2.01
CA TRP A 120 -8.99 -5.31 -2.58
C TRP A 120 -9.54 -6.16 -3.70
N THR A 121 -10.83 -5.98 -4.02
CA THR A 121 -11.52 -6.60 -5.15
C THR A 121 -12.31 -5.55 -5.91
N LEU A 122 -12.27 -5.59 -7.24
CA LEU A 122 -13.02 -4.72 -8.14
C LEU A 122 -13.71 -5.55 -9.22
N TYR A 123 -14.91 -5.15 -9.62
CA TYR A 123 -15.64 -5.77 -10.72
C TYR A 123 -15.58 -4.89 -11.96
N VAL A 124 -15.07 -5.43 -13.06
CA VAL A 124 -14.86 -4.71 -14.31
C VAL A 124 -15.83 -5.26 -15.36
N PRO A 125 -16.69 -4.42 -15.95
CA PRO A 125 -17.52 -4.85 -17.08
C PRO A 125 -16.64 -5.05 -18.32
N VAL A 126 -16.88 -6.12 -19.06
CA VAL A 126 -16.20 -6.45 -20.32
C VAL A 126 -17.25 -6.78 -21.37
N THR A 127 -17.09 -6.23 -22.56
CA THR A 127 -17.98 -6.48 -23.70
C THR A 127 -17.22 -7.21 -24.79
N VAL A 128 -17.91 -8.16 -25.41
CA VAL A 128 -17.47 -8.97 -26.54
C VAL A 128 -18.35 -8.60 -27.74
N SER A 129 -17.73 -8.23 -28.85
CA SER A 129 -18.40 -7.84 -30.11
C SER A 129 -17.73 -8.45 -31.32
#